data_AF-A0A5C4L5G6-F1
#
_entry.id   AF-A0A5C4L5G6-F1
#
_cell.length_a   1.000
_cell.length_b   1.000
_cell.length_c   1.000
_cell.angle_alpha   90.00
_cell.angle_beta   90.00
_cell.angle_gamma   90.00
#
_symmetry.space_group_name_H-M   'P 1'
#
loop_
_entity.id
_entity.type
_entity.pdbx_description
1 polymer ?
#
loop_
_entity_poly.entity_id
_entity_poly.type
_entity_poly.pdbx_seq_one_letter_code
_entity_poly.pdbx_strand_id
1 'polypeptide(L)'
;MAISFDWVWSPALDGRSRVRQVYRNDKPIGRVRRWRSEGSSETPGEWFTAELMKGARYEEIEGAQAAFKEALQQIVKRVVTQ
;
A
#
# COMPACT_ATOMS: atom_id res chain seq x y z
N MET A 1 4.74 -15.76 11.26
CA MET A 1 4.14 -15.55 9.91
C MET A 1 5.02 -14.59 9.14
N ALA A 2 5.57 -15.02 8.02
CA ALA A 2 6.43 -14.18 7.20
C ALA A 2 5.58 -13.28 6.31
N ILE A 3 5.82 -11.97 6.40
CA ILE A 3 5.27 -10.97 5.48
C ILE A 3 6.41 -10.54 4.57
N SER A 4 6.18 -10.59 3.26
CA SER A 4 7.11 -10.10 2.24
C SER A 4 6.41 -9.07 1.35
N PHE A 5 7.18 -8.29 0.63
CA PHE A 5 6.66 -7.29 -0.29
C PHE A 5 7.63 -7.07 -1.45
N ASP A 6 7.12 -6.53 -2.55
CA ASP A 6 7.93 -6.21 -3.71
C ASP A 6 9.08 -5.26 -3.33
N TRP A 7 10.28 -5.60 -3.80
CA TRP A 7 11.44 -4.74 -3.62
C TRP A 7 11.29 -3.42 -4.38
N VAL A 8 10.61 -3.43 -5.52
CA VAL A 8 10.48 -2.28 -6.42
C VAL A 8 9.09 -1.67 -6.34
N TRP A 9 9.01 -0.34 -6.45
CA TRP A 9 7.76 0.39 -6.61
C TRP A 9 7.34 0.41 -8.09
N SER A 10 6.28 -0.33 -8.42
CA SER A 10 5.71 -0.39 -9.76
C SER A 10 4.75 0.77 -10.01
N PRO A 11 4.71 1.37 -11.21
CA PRO A 11 3.70 2.38 -11.53
C PRO A 11 2.29 1.78 -11.43
N ALA A 12 1.36 2.49 -10.80
CA ALA A 12 -0.05 2.14 -10.85
C ALA A 12 -0.67 2.63 -12.17
N LEU A 13 -1.83 2.07 -12.52
CA LEU A 13 -2.55 2.41 -13.76
C LEU A 13 -3.02 3.88 -13.82
N ASP A 14 -3.10 4.54 -12.68
CA ASP A 14 -3.47 5.96 -12.59
C ASP A 14 -2.34 6.92 -13.04
N GLY A 15 -1.12 6.40 -13.25
CA GLY A 15 0.05 7.18 -13.62
C GLY A 15 0.55 8.17 -12.55
N ARG A 16 -0.14 8.25 -11.40
CA ARG A 16 0.09 9.23 -10.33
C ARG A 16 0.57 8.60 -9.04
N SER A 17 0.41 7.29 -8.91
CA SER A 17 0.86 6.53 -7.75
C SER A 17 1.76 5.37 -8.15
N ARG A 18 2.45 4.82 -7.15
CA ARG A 18 3.21 3.59 -7.30
C ARG A 18 2.77 2.58 -6.25
N VAL A 19 2.87 1.30 -6.56
CA VAL A 19 2.45 0.21 -5.69
C VAL A 19 3.60 -0.72 -5.37
N ARG A 20 3.53 -1.30 -4.16
CA ARG A 20 4.30 -2.49 -3.77
C ARG A 20 3.31 -3.56 -3.33
N GLN A 21 3.36 -4.73 -3.96
CA GLN A 21 2.55 -5.85 -3.54
C GLN A 21 3.04 -6.36 -2.18
N VAL A 22 2.10 -6.81 -1.35
CA VAL A 22 2.35 -7.43 -0.05
C VAL A 22 1.86 -8.86 -0.08
N TYR A 23 2.66 -9.76 0.48
CA TYR A 23 2.45 -11.20 0.48
C TYR A 23 2.53 -11.76 1.90
N ARG A 24 1.81 -12.86 2.12
CA ARG A 24 1.93 -13.72 3.30
C ARG A 24 2.08 -15.15 2.81
N ASN A 25 3.19 -15.81 3.16
CA ASN A 25 3.50 -17.16 2.68
C ASN A 25 3.35 -17.26 1.14
N ASP A 26 3.97 -16.32 0.42
CA ASP A 26 3.95 -16.20 -1.05
C ASP A 26 2.58 -15.95 -1.70
N LYS A 27 1.51 -15.80 -0.91
CA LYS A 27 0.18 -15.43 -1.41
C LYS A 27 -0.03 -13.92 -1.30
N PRO A 28 -0.52 -13.26 -2.36
CA PRO A 28 -0.84 -11.83 -2.29
C PRO A 28 -1.97 -11.59 -1.30
N ILE A 29 -1.80 -10.61 -0.41
CA ILE A 29 -2.80 -10.24 0.60
C ILE A 29 -3.28 -8.79 0.45
N GLY A 30 -2.54 -7.98 -0.29
CA GLY A 30 -2.81 -6.57 -0.46
C GLY A 30 -1.62 -5.87 -1.12
N ARG A 31 -1.68 -4.54 -1.18
CA ARG A 31 -0.60 -3.71 -1.68
C ARG A 31 -0.57 -2.38 -0.94
N VAL A 32 0.62 -1.81 -0.81
CA VAL A 32 0.77 -0.43 -0.35
C VAL A 32 0.91 0.46 -1.58
N ARG A 33 0.13 1.53 -1.62
CA ARG A 33 0.20 2.56 -2.65
C ARG A 33 0.90 3.79 -2.10
N ARG A 34 1.79 4.36 -2.89
CA ARG A 34 2.57 5.56 -2.60
C ARG A 34 2.12 6.67 -3.53
N TRP A 35 1.70 7.76 -2.92
CA TRP A 35 1.24 8.97 -3.56
C TRP A 35 2.28 10.07 -3.40
N ARG A 36 2.33 10.97 -4.37
CA ARG A 36 3.19 12.14 -4.34
C ARG A 36 2.40 13.34 -4.85
N SER A 37 2.46 14.47 -4.14
CA SER A 37 1.91 15.72 -4.67
C SER A 37 2.82 16.25 -5.78
N GLU A 38 2.28 16.43 -6.98
CA GLU A 38 2.93 17.18 -8.07
C GLU A 38 2.44 18.64 -8.02
N GLY A 39 3.02 19.47 -7.15
CA GLY A 39 2.72 20.90 -7.16
C GLY A 39 3.04 21.64 -5.87
N SER A 40 3.49 22.89 -6.04
CA SER A 40 3.99 23.85 -5.05
C SER A 40 3.07 24.05 -3.84
N SER A 41 3.19 23.19 -2.85
CA SER A 41 2.86 23.53 -1.47
C SER A 41 4.15 23.38 -0.66
N GLU A 42 4.30 24.21 0.38
CA GLU A 42 5.51 24.33 1.20
C GLU A 42 5.94 23.02 1.90
N THR A 43 5.23 21.92 1.64
CA THR A 43 5.65 20.56 1.95
C THR A 43 5.25 19.62 0.81
N PRO A 44 6.17 19.19 -0.07
CA PRO A 44 5.91 18.06 -0.97
C PRO A 44 5.70 16.81 -0.12
N GLY A 45 4.44 16.44 0.11
CA GLY A 45 4.09 15.26 0.89
C GLY A 45 4.13 13.99 0.03
N GLU A 46 4.90 13.01 0.46
CA GLU A 46 4.67 11.60 0.11
C GLU A 46 3.75 11.01 1.17
N TRP A 47 2.67 10.35 0.75
CA TRP A 47 1.79 9.62 1.65
C TRP A 47 1.45 8.25 1.08
N PHE A 48 0.96 7.37 1.95
CA PHE A 48 0.74 5.98 1.63
C PHE A 48 -0.70 5.58 1.95
N THR A 49 -1.32 4.83 1.06
CA THR A 49 -2.59 4.13 1.36
C THR A 49 -2.37 2.63 1.31
N ALA A 50 -3.14 1.91 2.12
CA ALA A 50 -3.10 0.46 2.19
C ALA A 50 -4.29 -0.09 1.42
N GLU A 51 -4.10 -1.12 0.60
CA GLU A 51 -5.20 -1.77 -0.12
C GLU A 51 -5.19 -3.27 0.21
N LEU A 52 -6.33 -3.83 0.61
CA LEU A 52 -6.51 -5.27 0.82
C LEU A 52 -6.96 -5.94 -0.46
N MET A 53 -6.44 -7.15 -0.70
CA MET A 53 -6.94 -8.01 -1.75
C MET A 53 -8.25 -8.66 -1.29
N LYS A 54 -9.35 -8.41 -2.00
CA LYS A 54 -10.64 -9.08 -1.83
C LYS A 54 -11.06 -9.71 -3.14
N GLY A 55 -10.94 -11.04 -3.23
CA GLY A 55 -11.13 -11.76 -4.47
C GLY A 55 -10.17 -11.27 -5.56
N ALA A 56 -10.72 -10.76 -6.67
CA ALA A 56 -9.93 -10.23 -7.80
C ALA A 56 -9.69 -8.71 -7.73
N ARG A 57 -10.08 -8.04 -6.64
CA ARG A 57 -10.01 -6.56 -6.50
C ARG A 57 -9.16 -6.15 -5.32
N TYR A 58 -8.67 -4.92 -5.39
CA TYR A 58 -8.00 -4.23 -4.29
C TYR A 58 -8.95 -3.18 -3.73
N GLU A 59 -9.20 -3.25 -2.42
CA GLU A 59 -10.02 -2.27 -1.71
C GLU A 59 -9.15 -1.48 -0.75
N GLU A 60 -9.22 -0.16 -0.82
CA GLU A 60 -8.48 0.71 0.09
C GLU A 60 -8.95 0.50 1.54
N ILE A 61 -8.00 0.33 2.44
CA ILE A 61 -8.19 0.45 3.87
C ILE A 61 -8.16 1.93 4.18
N GLU A 62 -9.28 2.45 4.69
CA GLU A 62 -9.41 3.86 5.05
C GLU A 62 -8.24 4.34 5.91
N GLY A 63 -7.69 5.51 5.54
CA GLY A 63 -6.63 6.21 6.27
C GLY A 63 -5.33 6.34 5.48
N ALA A 64 -5.03 7.56 5.03
CA ALA A 64 -3.71 7.91 4.52
C ALA A 64 -2.68 7.89 5.65
N GLN A 65 -1.49 7.38 5.35
CA GLN A 65 -0.39 7.21 6.30
C GLN A 65 0.82 8.03 5.85
N ALA A 66 1.58 8.54 6.80
CA ALA A 66 2.81 9.28 6.51
C ALA A 66 3.95 8.34 6.11
N ALA A 67 3.91 7.07 6.56
CA ALA A 67 4.97 6.11 6.29
C ALA A 67 4.47 4.78 5.69
N PHE A 68 5.30 4.20 4.82
CA PHE A 68 5.08 2.85 4.26
C PHE A 68 4.80 1.79 5.33
N LYS A 69 5.56 1.81 6.43
CA LYS A 69 5.44 0.81 7.50
C LYS A 69 4.09 0.87 8.20
N GLU A 70 3.53 2.06 8.36
CA GLU A 70 2.20 2.25 8.95
C GLU A 70 1.10 1.70 8.02
N ALA A 71 1.18 2.01 6.73
CA ALA A 71 0.27 1.44 5.73
C ALA A 71 0.37 -0.09 5.66
N LEU A 72 1.60 -0.64 5.67
CA LEU A 72 1.82 -2.09 5.72
C LEU A 72 1.19 -2.71 6.96
N GLN A 73 1.33 -2.09 8.12
CA GLN A 73 0.72 -2.58 9.36
C GLN A 73 -0.80 -2.65 9.28
N GLN A 74 -1.47 -1.74 8.56
CA GLN A 74 -2.92 -1.82 8.36
C GLN A 74 -3.33 -3.10 7.61
N ILE A 75 -2.58 -3.48 6.57
CA ILE A 75 -2.79 -4.73 5.83
C ILE A 75 -2.59 -5.93 6.76
N VAL A 76 -1.47 -5.96 7.49
CA VAL A 76 -1.14 -7.07 8.38
C VAL A 76 -2.19 -7.24 9.48
N LYS A 77 -2.63 -6.15 10.11
CA LYS A 77 -3.69 -6.18 11.15
C LYS A 77 -4.96 -6.83 10.59
N ARG A 78 -5.44 -6.39 9.43
CA ARG A 78 -6.70 -6.88 8.84
C ARG A 78 -6.65 -8.33 8.33
N VAL A 79 -5.46 -8.85 8.04
CA VAL A 79 -5.24 -10.23 7.57
C VAL A 79 -4.95 -11.21 8.73
N VAL A 80 -4.62 -10.70 9.91
CA VAL A 80 -4.47 -11.49 11.14
C VAL A 80 -5.79 -11.60 11.90
N THR A 81 -6.67 -10.61 11.80
CA THR A 81 -7.99 -10.63 12.45
C THR A 81 -9.06 -11.39 11.66
N GLN A 82 -8.78 -11.78 10.41
CA GLN A 82 -9.61 -12.68 9.59
C GLN A 82 -9.07 -14.11 9.67
#